data_AF-A0A0J6C362-F1
#
_entry.id   AF-A0A0J6C362-F1
#
_cell.length_a   1.000
_cell.length_b   1.000
_cell.length_c   1.000
_cell.angle_alpha   90.00
_cell.angle_beta   90.00
_cell.angle_gamma   90.00
#
_symmetry.space_group_name_H-M   'P 1'
#
loop_
_entity.id
_entity.type
_entity.pdbx_description
1 polymer ?
#
loop_
_entity_poly.entity_id
_entity_poly.type
_entity_poly.pdbx_seq_one_letter_code
_entity_poly.pdbx_strand_id
1 'polypeptide(L)' 'MKKLTYLLFCLILGIGMATAQTTKVTGTVISADDNEPIIGASIVVKGTMVGTVTDFDGAFSLDVP' A
#
# COMPACT_ATOMS: atom_id res chain seq x y z
N MET A 1 -25.64 -33.21 -1.07
CA MET A 1 -25.76 -32.01 -1.93
C MET A 1 -25.76 -30.71 -1.13
N LYS A 2 -26.72 -30.45 -0.23
CA LYS A 2 -26.84 -29.16 0.51
C LYS A 2 -25.59 -28.76 1.32
N LYS A 3 -24.93 -29.72 2.00
CA LYS A 3 -23.68 -29.47 2.75
C LYS A 3 -22.51 -29.02 1.86
N LEU A 4 -22.46 -29.54 0.64
CA LEU A 4 -21.45 -29.14 -0.36
C LEU A 4 -21.76 -27.73 -0.89
N THR A 5 -23.04 -27.41 -1.09
CA THR A 5 -23.49 -26.06 -1.47
C THR A 5 -23.11 -24.99 -0.44
N TYR A 6 -23.28 -25.26 0.86
CA TYR A 6 -22.86 -24.33 1.91
C TYR A 6 -21.34 -24.14 1.98
N LEU A 7 -20.56 -25.20 1.73
CA LEU A 7 -19.09 -25.13 1.74
C LEU A 7 -18.56 -24.30 0.56
N LEU A 8 -19.14 -24.48 -0.63
CA LEU A 8 -18.83 -23.64 -1.80
C LEU A 8 -19.21 -22.17 -1.57
N PHE A 9 -20.36 -21.91 -0.94
CA PHE A 9 -20.78 -20.54 -0.60
C PHE A 9 -19.81 -19.86 0.38
N CYS A 10 -19.32 -20.60 1.37
CA CYS A 10 -18.33 -20.11 2.34
C CYS A 10 -16.96 -19.83 1.68
N LEU A 11 -16.54 -20.69 0.75
CA LEU A 11 -15.29 -20.53 0.00
C LEU A 11 -15.30 -19.27 -0.89
N ILE A 12 -16.42 -19.00 -1.55
CA ILE A 12 -16.58 -17.80 -2.40
C ILE A 12 -16.50 -16.51 -1.56
N LEU A 13 -17.07 -16.52 -0.35
CA LEU A 13 -17.01 -15.36 0.55
C LEU A 13 -15.60 -15.11 1.13
N GLY A 14 -14.81 -16.16 1.36
CA GLY A 14 -13.46 -16.04 1.91
C GLY A 14 -12.43 -15.41 0.96
N ILE A 15 -12.60 -15.59 -0.36
CA ILE A 15 -11.65 -15.05 -1.37
C ILE A 15 -11.71 -13.51 -1.44
N GLY A 16 -12.89 -12.92 -1.20
CA GLY A 16 -13.09 -11.47 -1.30
C GLY A 16 -12.38 -10.65 -0.21
N MET A 17 -11.96 -11.27 0.90
CA MET A 17 -11.24 -10.57 1.98
C MET A 17 -9.72 -10.47 1.74
N ALA A 18 -9.17 -11.27 0.83
CA ALA A 18 -7.73 -11.32 0.57
C ALA A 18 -7.20 -10.08 -0.18
N THR A 19 -8.07 -9.34 -0.87
CA THR A 19 -7.68 -8.18 -1.70
C THR A 19 -7.61 -6.85 -0.94
N ALA A 20 -7.94 -6.84 0.36
CA ALA A 20 -7.94 -5.63 1.20
C ALA A 20 -6.64 -5.40 1.99
N GLN A 21 -5.62 -6.25 1.83
CA GLN A 21 -4.39 -6.16 2.62
C GLN A 21 -3.51 -4.97 2.23
N THR A 22 -3.60 -4.49 0.98
CA THR A 22 -2.79 -3.37 0.52
C THR A 22 -3.41 -2.02 0.90
N THR A 23 -2.72 -1.28 1.76
CA THR A 23 -3.08 0.10 2.12
C THR A 23 -2.27 1.09 1.31
N LYS A 24 -2.95 2.02 0.64
CA LYS A 24 -2.31 3.11 -0.10
C LYS A 24 -1.90 4.23 0.85
N VAL A 25 -0.61 4.50 0.97
CA VAL A 25 -0.03 5.57 1.77
C VAL A 25 0.45 6.68 0.85
N THR A 26 0.03 7.91 1.10
CA THR A 26 0.43 9.09 0.32
C THR A 26 0.92 10.19 1.23
N GLY A 27 1.82 11.03 0.73
CA GLY A 27 2.29 12.21 1.47
C GLY A 27 3.31 13.01 0.67
N THR A 28 3.95 13.94 1.33
CA THR A 28 5.01 14.79 0.77
C THR A 28 6.22 14.76 1.69
N VAL A 29 7.41 14.62 1.12
CA VAL A 29 8.67 14.68 1.88
C VAL A 29 9.18 16.11 1.86
N ILE A 30 9.33 16.70 3.05
CA ILE A 30 9.79 18.07 3.25
C ILE A 30 11.13 18.04 3.99
N SER A 31 12.06 18.87 3.55
CA SER A 31 13.35 19.09 4.20
C SER A 31 13.20 19.89 5.49
N ALA A 32 13.92 19.48 6.53
CA ALA A 32 13.84 20.12 7.84
C ALA A 32 14.62 21.45 7.90
N ASP A 33 15.57 21.66 7.00
CA ASP A 33 16.50 22.80 7.05
C ASP A 33 15.91 24.06 6.40
N ASP A 34 15.18 23.88 5.30
CA ASP A 34 14.65 24.94 4.44
C ASP A 34 13.14 24.87 4.21
N ASN A 35 12.49 23.79 4.69
CA ASN A 35 11.06 23.55 4.52
C ASN A 35 10.63 23.41 3.05
N GLU A 36 11.55 23.01 2.17
CA GLU A 36 11.30 22.76 0.74
C GLU A 36 11.01 21.28 0.45
N PRO A 37 10.26 20.95 -0.62
CA PRO A 37 10.03 19.57 -1.02
C PRO A 37 11.29 18.85 -1.50
N ILE A 38 11.46 17.59 -1.08
CA ILE A 38 12.61 16.78 -1.50
C ILE A 38 12.24 15.95 -2.72
N ILE A 39 12.86 16.28 -3.85
CA ILE A 39 12.73 15.55 -5.12
C ILE A 39 13.66 14.33 -5.12
N GLY A 40 13.16 13.18 -5.57
CA GLY A 40 13.97 11.97 -5.71
C GLY A 40 14.32 11.28 -4.40
N ALA A 41 13.63 11.58 -3.30
CA ALA A 41 13.81 10.90 -2.02
C ALA A 41 13.33 9.45 -2.13
N SER A 42 14.14 8.50 -1.64
CA SER A 42 13.79 7.08 -1.61
C SER A 42 13.01 6.76 -0.33
N ILE A 43 11.84 6.13 -0.49
CA ILE A 43 10.96 5.72 0.60
C ILE A 43 10.83 4.20 0.55
N VAL A 44 11.13 3.52 1.66
CA VAL A 44 11.08 2.05 1.75
C VAL A 44 10.26 1.63 2.97
N VAL A 45 9.34 0.69 2.78
CA VAL A 45 8.59 0.08 3.89
C VAL A 45 9.52 -0.86 4.65
N LYS A 46 9.75 -0.55 5.92
CA LYS A 46 10.64 -1.31 6.81
C LYS A 46 10.30 -2.80 6.80
N GLY A 47 11.32 -3.64 6.57
CA GLY A 47 11.19 -5.10 6.55
C GLY A 47 10.65 -5.68 5.24
N THR A 48 10.44 -4.86 4.22
CA THR A 48 10.03 -5.29 2.88
C THR A 48 10.98 -4.74 1.81
N MET A 49 10.80 -5.19 0.57
CA MET A 49 11.45 -4.59 -0.61
C MET A 49 10.56 -3.57 -1.32
N VAL A 50 9.44 -3.21 -0.70
CA VAL A 50 8.45 -2.29 -1.28
C VAL A 50 8.89 -0.86 -0.98
N GLY A 51 9.02 -0.06 -2.04
CA GLY A 51 9.43 1.33 -1.93
C GLY A 51 9.00 2.15 -3.14
N THR A 52 9.11 3.46 -3.01
CA THR A 52 8.84 4.43 -4.07
C THR A 52 9.82 5.58 -3.99
N VAL A 53 9.75 6.48 -4.96
CA VAL A 53 10.57 7.69 -5.04
C VAL A 53 9.63 8.89 -5.15
N THR A 54 9.97 10.00 -4.50
CA THR A 54 9.19 11.23 -4.58
C THR A 54 9.31 11.91 -5.95
N ASP A 55 8.24 12.58 -6.37
CA ASP A 55 8.20 13.37 -7.60
C ASP A 55 8.79 14.80 -7.43
N PHE A 56 8.55 15.67 -8.41
CA PHE A 56 9.03 17.06 -8.43
C PHE A 56 8.45 17.93 -7.31
N ASP A 57 7.27 17.59 -6.80
CA ASP A 57 6.61 18.31 -5.70
C ASP A 57 6.92 17.64 -4.34
N GLY A 58 7.87 16.68 -4.32
CA GLY A 58 8.20 15.87 -3.16
C GLY A 58 7.09 14.88 -2.77
N ALA A 59 6.05 14.72 -3.60
CA ALA A 59 4.91 13.88 -3.30
C ALA A 59 5.22 12.41 -3.58
N PHE A 60 4.58 11.51 -2.83
CA PHE A 60 4.69 10.07 -3.02
C PHE A 60 3.35 9.37 -2.85
N SER A 61 3.26 8.21 -3.48
CA SER A 61 2.19 7.23 -3.28
C SER A 61 2.83 5.85 -3.23
N LEU A 62 2.55 5.09 -2.17
CA LEU A 62 3.11 3.78 -1.92
C LEU A 62 2.05 2.81 -1.42
N ASP A 63 1.95 1.67 -2.09
CA ASP A 63 1.10 0.57 -1.67
C ASP A 63 1.84 -0.27 -0.63
N VAL A 64 1.33 -0.31 0.59
CA VAL A 64 1.93 -1.01 1.74
C VAL A 64 1.15 -2.29 2.02
N PRO A 65 1.80 -3.46 2.12
CA PRO A 65 1.15 -4.73 2.42
C PRO A 65 0.66 -4.85 3.87
#